data_AF-A0A1S8X2J8-F1
#
_entry.id   AF-A0A1S8X2J8-F1
#
_cell.length_a   1.000
_cell.length_b   1.000
_cell.length_c   1.000
_cell.angle_alpha   90.00
_cell.angle_beta   90.00
_cell.angle_gamma   90.00
#
_symmetry.space_group_name_H-M   'P 1'
#
loop_
_entity.id
_entity.type
_entity.pdbx_description
1 polymer ?
#
loop_
_entity_poly.entity_id
_entity_poly.type
_entity_poly.pdbx_seq_one_letter_code
_entity_poly.pdbx_strand_id
1 'polypeptide(L)'
;MSTDEPNTAYLERHHTHYLFVDDGNRLTNGENKAVEFCTSLCKALSKPMIKQGWAIPVVAVVLNGGVDVLEAAQKFIRQQLPVFVCAGSGRAADLIGLAYSLRLKYTGL
;
A
#
# COMPACT_ATOMS: atom_id res chain seq x y z
N MET A 1 -15.90 -31.10 3.16
CA MET A 1 -16.61 -30.08 3.95
C MET A 1 -15.52 -29.30 4.67
N SER A 2 -15.03 -28.21 4.08
CA SER A 2 -14.02 -27.36 4.73
C SER A 2 -14.72 -26.62 5.87
N THR A 3 -14.20 -26.78 7.08
CA THR A 3 -14.53 -25.92 8.21
C THR A 3 -13.81 -24.59 7.97
N ASP A 4 -14.46 -23.66 7.28
CA ASP A 4 -13.91 -22.33 7.07
C ASP A 4 -13.77 -21.65 8.44
N GLU A 5 -12.54 -21.46 8.91
CA GLU A 5 -12.29 -20.62 10.09
C GLU A 5 -12.64 -19.17 9.70
N PRO A 6 -13.53 -18.49 10.43
CA PRO A 6 -14.26 -17.30 9.97
C PRO A 6 -13.44 -16.01 9.81
N ASN A 7 -12.10 -16.08 9.67
CA ASN A 7 -11.28 -14.89 9.49
C ASN A 7 -9.96 -15.16 8.74
N THR A 8 -9.98 -16.10 7.78
CA THR A 8 -8.79 -16.44 6.97
C THR A 8 -9.04 -16.18 5.50
N ALA A 9 -8.00 -15.74 4.78
CA ALA A 9 -8.02 -15.55 3.34
C ALA A 9 -7.14 -16.60 2.65
N TYR A 10 -7.57 -17.08 1.48
CA TYR A 10 -6.81 -18.02 0.67
C TYR A 10 -5.76 -17.29 -0.19
N LEU A 11 -4.69 -18.01 -0.57
CA LEU A 11 -3.67 -17.48 -1.48
C LEU A 11 -4.20 -17.37 -2.91
N GLU A 12 -3.93 -16.25 -3.57
CA GLU A 12 -4.30 -16.06 -4.99
C GLU A 12 -3.32 -16.83 -5.89
N ARG A 13 -3.85 -17.63 -6.83
CA ARG A 13 -3.10 -18.65 -7.59
C ARG A 13 -2.24 -18.15 -8.75
N HIS A 14 -2.41 -16.90 -9.17
CA HIS A 14 -1.70 -16.29 -10.30
C HIS A 14 -0.43 -15.54 -9.87
N HIS A 15 -0.12 -15.50 -8.56
CA HIS A 15 1.17 -15.03 -8.07
C HIS A 15 2.28 -16.07 -8.32
N THR A 16 3.48 -15.58 -8.68
CA THR A 16 4.66 -16.43 -8.90
C THR A 16 5.48 -16.65 -7.63
N HIS A 17 5.39 -15.72 -6.67
CA HIS A 17 6.15 -15.73 -5.42
C HIS A 17 5.27 -15.21 -4.28
N TYR A 18 5.51 -15.70 -3.06
CA TYR A 18 4.84 -15.24 -1.85
C TYR A 18 5.88 -14.85 -0.80
N LEU A 19 5.61 -13.76 -0.08
CA LEU A 19 6.37 -13.35 1.10
C LEU A 19 5.42 -13.38 2.28
N PHE A 20 5.72 -14.22 3.28
CA PHE A 20 4.91 -14.34 4.50
C PHE A 20 5.51 -13.45 5.59
N VAL A 21 4.72 -12.46 6.04
CA VAL A 21 5.10 -11.55 7.14
C VAL A 21 4.39 -12.03 8.39
N ASP A 22 5.15 -12.64 9.29
CA ASP A 22 4.64 -13.18 10.56
C ASP A 22 4.82 -12.17 11.68
N ASP A 23 3.76 -11.92 12.46
CA ASP A 23 3.77 -11.10 13.67
C ASP A 23 3.60 -11.92 14.96
N GLY A 24 3.56 -13.26 14.84
CA GLY A 24 3.37 -14.21 15.93
C GLY A 24 1.91 -14.42 16.34
N ASN A 25 0.94 -13.73 15.73
CA ASN A 25 -0.48 -13.80 16.09
C ASN A 25 -1.32 -14.41 14.95
N ARG A 26 -2.26 -15.31 15.28
CA ARG A 26 -3.03 -16.09 14.29
C ARG A 26 -4.33 -15.45 13.81
N LEU A 27 -4.77 -14.31 14.38
CA LEU A 27 -6.12 -13.73 14.14
C LEU A 27 -6.16 -12.20 14.24
N THR A 28 -5.03 -11.52 14.23
CA THR A 28 -4.97 -10.06 14.15
C THR A 28 -5.13 -9.63 12.70
N ASN A 29 -5.65 -8.42 12.46
CA ASN A 29 -5.62 -7.78 11.15
C ASN A 29 -4.15 -7.42 10.83
N GLY A 30 -3.35 -8.44 10.48
CA GLY A 30 -1.90 -8.36 10.22
C GLY A 30 -1.53 -7.49 9.02
N GLU A 31 -2.53 -6.93 8.33
CA GLU A 31 -2.41 -5.97 7.23
C GLU A 31 -1.45 -4.82 7.57
N ASN A 32 -1.46 -4.37 8.84
CA ASN A 32 -0.58 -3.28 9.29
C ASN A 32 0.92 -3.65 9.17
N LYS A 33 1.29 -4.89 9.55
CA LYS A 33 2.68 -5.39 9.51
C LYS A 33 3.15 -5.69 8.10
N ALA A 34 2.29 -6.29 7.27
CA ALA A 34 2.59 -6.51 5.86
C ALA A 34 2.86 -5.17 5.15
N VAL A 35 2.05 -4.14 5.42
CA VAL A 35 2.27 -2.80 4.87
C VAL A 35 3.58 -2.17 5.36
N GLU A 36 3.94 -2.31 6.65
CA GLU A 36 5.22 -1.83 7.19
C GLU A 36 6.41 -2.49 6.48
N PHE A 37 6.36 -3.81 6.30
CA PHE A 37 7.37 -4.58 5.59
C PHE A 37 7.48 -4.12 4.12
N CYS A 38 6.36 -4.08 3.40
CA CYS A 38 6.33 -3.64 2.00
C CYS A 38 6.88 -2.23 1.84
N THR A 39 6.49 -1.28 2.70
CA THR A 39 6.99 0.09 2.65
C THR A 39 8.50 0.15 2.84
N SER A 40 9.02 -0.61 3.82
CA SER A 40 10.46 -0.69 4.11
C SER A 40 11.25 -1.31 2.96
N LEU A 41 10.74 -2.39 2.38
CA LEU A 41 11.33 -3.06 1.22
C LEU A 41 11.35 -2.13 0.00
N CYS A 42 10.23 -1.50 -0.33
CA CYS A 42 10.15 -0.50 -1.40
C CYS A 42 11.14 0.64 -1.20
N LYS A 43 11.31 1.13 0.03
CA LYS A 43 12.28 2.18 0.36
C LYS A 43 13.74 1.73 0.21
N ALA A 44 14.03 0.46 0.50
CA ALA A 44 15.35 -0.10 0.27
C ALA A 44 15.64 -0.25 -1.23
N LEU A 45 14.67 -0.72 -2.00
CA LEU A 45 14.78 -0.86 -3.47
C LEU A 45 14.90 0.49 -4.17
N SER A 46 14.26 1.54 -3.64
CA SER A 46 14.36 2.89 -4.18
C SER A 46 15.71 3.57 -3.93
N LYS A 47 16.70 2.89 -3.34
CA LYS A 47 18.05 3.41 -3.14
C LYS A 47 19.01 2.80 -4.18
N PRO A 48 19.97 3.58 -4.71
CA PRO A 48 21.02 3.03 -5.55
C PRO A 48 21.81 1.94 -4.80
N MET A 49 22.01 0.78 -5.44
CA MET A 49 22.80 -0.31 -4.87
C MET A 49 24.31 0.00 -4.85
N ILE A 50 24.77 0.90 -5.73
CA ILE A 50 26.15 1.33 -5.83
C ILE A 50 26.25 2.85 -5.81
N LYS A 51 27.38 3.37 -5.36
CA LYS A 51 27.67 4.82 -5.35
C LYS A 51 27.57 5.35 -6.79
N GLN A 52 26.77 6.40 -7.00
CA GLN A 52 26.43 6.98 -8.32
C GLN A 52 25.60 6.08 -9.26
N GLY A 53 25.03 4.98 -8.77
CA GLY A 53 24.07 4.17 -9.52
C GLY A 53 22.69 4.82 -9.62
N TRP A 54 21.86 4.30 -10.52
CA TRP A 54 20.45 4.65 -10.59
C TRP A 54 19.64 3.89 -9.55
N ALA A 55 18.64 4.54 -8.97
CA ALA A 55 17.67 3.89 -8.10
C ALA A 55 16.65 3.11 -8.94
N ILE A 56 16.07 2.06 -8.35
CA ILE A 56 14.90 1.41 -8.95
C ILE A 56 13.70 2.32 -8.69
N PRO A 57 12.95 2.77 -9.73
CA PRO A 57 11.76 3.55 -9.52
C PRO A 57 10.67 2.68 -8.90
N VAL A 58 10.06 3.17 -7.82
CA VAL A 58 8.98 2.46 -7.11
C VAL A 58 7.77 3.38 -7.01
N VAL A 59 6.60 2.82 -7.24
CA VAL A 59 5.31 3.51 -7.08
C VAL A 59 4.31 2.57 -6.43
N ALA A 60 3.54 3.06 -5.45
CA ALA A 60 2.38 2.37 -4.93
C ALA A 60 1.13 2.85 -5.68
N VAL A 61 0.23 1.94 -6.05
CA VAL A 61 -1.00 2.27 -6.78
C VAL A 61 -2.20 2.04 -5.87
N VAL A 62 -3.05 3.06 -5.74
CA VAL A 62 -4.30 2.99 -4.99
C VAL A 62 -5.46 2.84 -5.95
N LEU A 63 -6.15 1.69 -5.85
CA LEU A 63 -7.39 1.36 -6.54
C LEU A 63 -8.45 1.06 -5.49
N ASN A 64 -9.61 1.72 -5.54
CA ASN A 64 -10.65 1.51 -4.53
C ASN A 64 -10.10 1.69 -3.08
N GLY A 65 -10.60 0.92 -2.11
CA GLY A 65 -9.98 0.76 -0.79
C GLY A 65 -10.90 1.10 0.37
N GLY A 66 -10.58 0.56 1.55
CA GLY A 66 -11.17 0.96 2.83
C GLY A 66 -10.29 1.98 3.57
N VAL A 67 -10.52 2.10 4.88
CA VAL A 67 -9.74 3.00 5.76
C VAL A 67 -8.28 2.54 5.87
N ASP A 68 -8.07 1.23 5.85
CA ASP A 68 -6.76 0.55 5.79
C ASP A 68 -5.89 1.08 4.63
N VAL A 69 -6.49 1.32 3.47
CA VAL A 69 -5.78 1.85 2.29
C VAL A 69 -5.32 3.30 2.50
N LEU A 70 -6.08 4.10 3.25
CA LEU A 70 -5.65 5.47 3.60
C LEU A 70 -4.42 5.43 4.51
N GLU A 71 -4.42 4.54 5.51
CA GLU A 71 -3.28 4.34 6.40
C GLU A 71 -2.04 3.84 5.65
N ALA A 72 -2.24 2.87 4.73
CA ALA A 72 -1.17 2.35 3.90
C ALA A 72 -0.58 3.43 2.99
N ALA A 73 -1.42 4.19 2.28
CA ALA A 73 -0.96 5.31 1.44
C ALA A 73 -0.16 6.34 2.26
N GLN A 74 -0.62 6.67 3.47
CA GLN A 74 0.09 7.57 4.37
C GLN A 74 1.49 7.05 4.74
N LYS A 75 1.65 5.75 4.99
CA LYS A 75 2.96 5.14 5.29
C LYS A 75 3.94 5.26 4.12
N PHE A 76 3.49 4.98 2.89
CA PHE A 76 4.30 5.16 1.70
C PHE A 76 4.74 6.63 1.51
N ILE A 77 3.80 7.57 1.64
CA ILE A 77 4.08 9.00 1.54
C ILE A 77 5.09 9.47 2.59
N ARG A 78 4.96 9.02 3.85
CA ARG A 78 5.93 9.34 4.93
C ARG A 78 7.34 8.84 4.63
N GLN A 79 7.47 7.74 3.88
CA GLN A 79 8.76 7.22 3.42
C GLN A 79 9.26 7.88 2.11
N GLN A 80 8.59 8.95 1.66
CA GLN A 80 8.88 9.64 0.40
C GLN A 80 8.79 8.70 -0.81
N LEU A 81 7.90 7.72 -0.76
CA LEU A 81 7.59 6.85 -1.89
C LEU A 81 6.39 7.40 -2.65
N PRO A 82 6.47 7.53 -3.99
CA PRO A 82 5.36 7.98 -4.81
C PRO A 82 4.11 7.09 -4.66
N VAL A 83 2.95 7.72 -4.53
CA VAL A 83 1.64 7.05 -4.55
C VAL A 83 0.85 7.59 -5.73
N PHE A 84 0.45 6.71 -6.63
CA PHE A 84 -0.44 6.99 -7.74
C PHE A 84 -1.87 6.63 -7.35
N VAL A 85 -2.79 7.58 -7.45
CA VAL A 85 -4.19 7.39 -7.04
C VAL A 85 -5.08 7.39 -8.27
N CYS A 86 -5.81 6.30 -8.46
CA CYS A 86 -6.79 6.17 -9.53
C CYS A 86 -8.14 6.75 -9.10
N ALA A 87 -8.28 8.07 -9.15
CA ALA A 87 -9.56 8.74 -8.89
C ALA A 87 -10.65 8.26 -9.86
N GLY A 88 -11.88 8.10 -9.36
CA GLY A 88 -13.00 7.48 -10.06
C GLY A 88 -13.07 5.96 -9.91
N SER A 89 -12.08 5.33 -9.26
CA SER A 89 -12.12 3.88 -9.00
C SER A 89 -13.03 3.51 -7.82
N GLY A 90 -13.39 4.45 -6.95
CA GLY A 90 -14.30 4.23 -5.82
C GLY A 90 -13.67 4.40 -4.44
N ARG A 91 -14.53 4.53 -3.41
CA ARG A 91 -14.18 4.49 -1.98
C ARG A 91 -12.97 5.35 -1.58
N ALA A 92 -11.94 4.78 -0.96
CA ALA A 92 -10.78 5.52 -0.46
C ALA A 92 -10.03 6.30 -1.55
N ALA A 93 -9.88 5.73 -2.75
CA ALA A 93 -9.25 6.41 -3.89
C ALA A 93 -9.97 7.71 -4.26
N ASP A 94 -11.31 7.69 -4.28
CA ASP A 94 -12.12 8.86 -4.62
C ASP A 94 -12.10 9.91 -3.50
N LEU A 95 -12.04 9.48 -2.24
CA LEU A 95 -11.88 10.40 -1.11
C LEU A 95 -10.54 11.14 -1.19
N ILE A 96 -9.44 10.45 -1.51
CA ILE A 96 -8.13 11.09 -1.71
C ILE A 96 -8.20 12.04 -2.90
N GLY A 97 -8.80 11.62 -4.02
CA GLY A 97 -8.98 12.44 -5.21
C GLY A 97 -9.78 13.71 -4.93
N LEU A 98 -10.91 13.60 -4.23
CA LEU A 98 -11.74 14.72 -3.82
C LEU A 98 -10.98 15.68 -2.90
N ALA A 99 -10.29 15.15 -1.89
CA ALA A 99 -9.47 15.96 -0.98
C ALA A 99 -8.39 16.75 -1.74
N TYR A 100 -7.75 16.13 -2.72
CA TYR A 100 -6.79 16.81 -3.59
C TYR A 100 -7.43 17.92 -4.42
N SER A 101 -8.58 17.67 -5.06
CA SER A 101 -9.31 18.69 -5.82
C SER A 101 -9.78 19.86 -4.95
N LEU A 102 -10.28 19.58 -3.74
CA LEU A 102 -10.67 20.62 -2.79
C LEU A 102 -9.46 21.44 -2.34
N ARG A 103 -8.32 20.79 -2.08
CA ARG A 103 -7.08 21.49 -1.76
C ARG A 103 -6.72 22.49 -2.86
N LEU A 104 -6.65 22.05 -4.12
CA LEU A 104 -6.35 22.96 -5.25
C LEU A 104 -7.34 24.14 -5.32
N LYS A 105 -8.64 23.86 -5.18
CA LYS A 105 -9.70 24.88 -5.26
C LYS A 105 -9.61 25.94 -4.15
N TYR A 106 -9.23 25.54 -2.93
CA TYR A 106 -9.29 26.43 -1.76
C TYR A 106 -7.92 26.93 -1.27
N THR A 107 -6.80 26.35 -1.71
CA THR A 107 -5.46 26.81 -1.33
C THR A 107 -4.72 27.57 -2.43
N GLY A 108 -5.28 27.66 -3.65
CA GLY A 108 -4.72 28.50 -4.73
C GLY A 108 -3.33 28.07 -5.23
N LEU A 109 -2.97 26.80 -5.01
CA LEU A 109 -1.85 26.13 -5.68
C LEU A 109 -2.33 25.46 -6.96
#